data_AF-T1PE80-F1
#
_entry.id   AF-T1PE80-F1
#
_cell.length_a   1.000
_cell.length_b   1.000
_cell.length_c   1.000
_cell.angle_alpha   90.00
_cell.angle_beta   90.00
_cell.angle_gamma   90.00
#
_symmetry.space_group_name_H-M   'P 1'
#
loop_
_entity.id
_entity.type
_entity.pdbx_description
1 polymer ?
#
loop_
_entity_poly.entity_id
_entity_poly.type
_entity_poly.pdbx_seq_one_letter_code
_entity_poly.pdbx_strand_id
1 'polypeptide(L)'
;MLKAHFFAGQSLMEMELYDEAITHLQRAYDLSKELKQNFGDDITSQLRLARKKRWRALEDKQISREIELQSYINRLIKQDMEKRLSKLSLEQAENCNELELKEKQQEIEQQCDDYVKEVNNLFAKVDEKRRERDVPDYLCGKISFEILTDPVITPSGITYERKDIEEHLQRVGHFDPVTRVELTQEQLIPNYAMKEVVESFIAENEWSLDY
;
A
#
# COMPACT_ATOMS: atom_id res chain seq x y z
N MET A 1 -26.09 -18.37 10.60
CA MET A 1 -24.62 -18.31 10.76
C MET A 1 -24.00 -17.24 9.84
N LEU A 2 -24.20 -17.28 8.52
CA LEU A 2 -23.67 -16.29 7.54
C LEU A 2 -23.87 -14.82 7.96
N LYS A 3 -25.12 -14.39 8.10
CA LYS A 3 -25.47 -13.00 8.47
C LYS A 3 -24.87 -12.57 9.80
N ALA A 4 -24.71 -13.49 10.76
CA ALA A 4 -24.13 -13.18 12.05
C ALA A 4 -22.64 -12.82 11.92
N HIS A 5 -21.86 -13.58 11.15
CA HIS A 5 -20.47 -13.24 10.86
C HIS A 5 -20.35 -11.94 10.07
N PHE A 6 -21.22 -11.70 9.10
CA PHE A 6 -21.23 -10.46 8.33
C PHE A 6 -21.47 -9.22 9.21
N PHE A 7 -22.54 -9.22 10.02
CA PHE A 7 -22.83 -8.10 10.91
C PHE A 7 -21.80 -7.95 12.03
N ALA A 8 -21.22 -9.04 12.54
CA ALA A 8 -20.10 -8.96 13.49
C ALA A 8 -18.90 -8.26 12.85
N GLY A 9 -18.55 -8.60 11.61
CA GLY A 9 -17.51 -7.92 10.84
C GLY A 9 -17.78 -6.43 10.67
N GLN A 10 -19.02 -6.05 10.33
CA GLN A 10 -19.40 -4.63 10.22
C GLN A 10 -19.31 -3.88 11.56
N SER A 11 -19.74 -4.48 12.66
CA SER A 11 -19.60 -3.85 13.98
C SER A 11 -18.14 -3.67 14.39
N LEU A 12 -17.29 -4.67 14.13
CA LEU A 12 -15.84 -4.60 14.41
C LEU A 12 -15.15 -3.53 13.54
N MET A 13 -15.59 -3.35 12.30
CA MET A 13 -15.13 -2.27 11.42
C MET A 13 -15.40 -0.87 12.00
N GLU A 14 -16.57 -0.67 12.62
CA GLU A 14 -16.91 0.60 13.28
C GLU A 14 -16.18 0.78 14.61
N MET A 15 -15.70 -0.30 15.23
CA MET A 15 -14.83 -0.28 16.41
C MET A 15 -13.34 -0.16 16.07
N GLU A 16 -12.98 -0.04 14.80
CA GLU A 16 -11.59 -0.01 14.29
C GLU A 16 -10.77 -1.28 14.61
N LEU A 17 -11.45 -2.38 14.90
CA LEU A 17 -10.87 -3.71 15.17
C LEU A 17 -10.76 -4.48 13.85
N TYR A 18 -9.85 -4.01 12.98
CA TYR A 18 -9.82 -4.43 11.58
C TYR A 18 -9.36 -5.87 11.35
N ASP A 19 -8.43 -6.39 12.16
CA ASP A 19 -7.96 -7.77 12.04
C ASP A 19 -9.07 -8.78 12.40
N GLU A 20 -9.80 -8.52 13.49
CA GLU A 20 -10.97 -9.32 13.85
C GLU A 20 -12.08 -9.18 12.80
N ALA A 21 -12.32 -7.96 12.29
CA ALA A 21 -13.32 -7.72 11.25
C ALA A 21 -13.04 -8.54 9.99
N ILE A 22 -11.81 -8.55 9.49
CA ILE A 22 -11.40 -9.33 8.31
C ILE A 22 -11.62 -10.82 8.57
N THR A 23 -11.28 -11.31 9.75
CA THR A 23 -11.48 -12.72 10.13
C THR A 23 -12.97 -13.12 10.07
N HIS A 24 -13.85 -12.29 10.62
CA HIS A 24 -15.29 -12.53 10.58
C HIS A 24 -15.88 -12.42 9.17
N LEU A 25 -15.44 -11.43 8.38
CA LEU A 25 -15.88 -11.24 7.00
C LEU A 25 -15.39 -12.37 6.07
N GLN A 26 -14.16 -12.84 6.25
CA GLN A 26 -13.63 -13.99 5.51
C GLN A 26 -14.45 -15.25 5.82
N ARG A 27 -14.79 -15.46 7.09
CA ARG A 27 -15.66 -16.58 7.48
C ARG A 27 -17.06 -16.47 6.87
N ALA A 28 -17.61 -15.25 6.76
CA ALA A 28 -18.87 -15.03 6.07
C ALA A 28 -18.75 -15.35 4.56
N TYR A 29 -17.64 -14.96 3.93
CA TYR A 29 -17.40 -15.24 2.52
C TYR A 29 -17.34 -16.74 2.22
N ASP A 30 -16.62 -17.51 3.03
CA ASP A 30 -16.52 -18.96 2.87
C ASP A 30 -17.90 -19.64 3.03
N LEU A 31 -18.68 -19.23 4.03
CA LEU A 31 -20.06 -19.71 4.23
C LEU A 31 -21.00 -19.32 3.08
N SER A 32 -20.80 -18.16 2.46
CA SER A 32 -21.58 -17.74 1.28
C SER A 32 -21.35 -18.66 0.09
N LYS A 33 -20.10 -19.09 -0.13
CA LYS A 33 -19.75 -20.07 -1.17
C LYS A 33 -20.41 -21.42 -0.93
N GLU A 34 -20.35 -21.93 0.31
CA GLU A 34 -20.98 -23.20 0.69
C GLU A 34 -22.50 -23.19 0.46
N LEU A 35 -23.15 -22.07 0.79
CA LEU A 35 -24.61 -21.93 0.73
C LEU A 35 -25.14 -21.54 -0.66
N LYS A 36 -24.27 -21.27 -1.64
CA LYS A 36 -24.61 -20.79 -3.00
C LYS A 36 -25.60 -19.60 -2.99
N GLN A 37 -25.45 -18.69 -2.02
CA GLN A 37 -26.30 -17.50 -1.90
C GLN A 37 -25.63 -16.29 -2.58
N ASN A 38 -26.44 -15.42 -3.19
CA ASN A 38 -26.01 -14.20 -3.88
C ASN A 38 -25.53 -13.07 -2.93
N PHE A 39 -25.02 -13.39 -1.74
CA PHE A 39 -24.43 -12.42 -0.80
C PHE A 39 -22.93 -12.20 -1.03
N GLY A 40 -22.34 -12.87 -2.03
CA GLY A 40 -20.90 -12.80 -2.31
C GLY A 40 -20.41 -11.37 -2.53
N ASP A 41 -21.11 -10.59 -3.35
CA ASP A 41 -20.66 -9.24 -3.76
C ASP A 41 -20.57 -8.27 -2.58
N ASP A 42 -21.59 -8.24 -1.71
CA ASP A 42 -21.61 -7.41 -0.51
C ASP A 42 -20.50 -7.78 0.47
N ILE A 43 -20.30 -9.09 0.69
CA ILE A 43 -19.26 -9.58 1.61
C ILE A 43 -17.87 -9.24 1.06
N THR A 44 -17.62 -9.48 -0.23
CA THR A 44 -16.36 -9.13 -0.90
C THR A 44 -16.11 -7.62 -0.86
N SER A 45 -17.14 -6.79 -1.07
CA SER A 45 -17.03 -5.34 -0.93
C SER A 45 -16.64 -4.92 0.49
N GLN A 46 -17.25 -5.50 1.52
CA GLN A 46 -16.91 -5.19 2.91
C GLN A 46 -15.50 -5.68 3.29
N LEU A 47 -15.08 -6.84 2.78
CA LEU A 47 -13.75 -7.39 3.01
C LEU A 47 -12.65 -6.49 2.42
N ARG A 48 -12.84 -5.99 1.20
CA ARG A 48 -11.96 -5.00 0.57
C ARG A 48 -11.87 -3.72 1.38
N LEU A 49 -13.03 -3.19 1.81
CA LEU A 49 -13.07 -2.00 2.66
C LEU A 49 -12.32 -2.23 3.99
N ALA A 50 -12.45 -3.41 4.60
CA ALA A 50 -11.78 -3.77 5.84
C ALA A 50 -10.26 -3.83 5.70
N ARG A 51 -9.76 -4.51 4.66
CA ARG A 51 -8.32 -4.55 4.34
C ARG A 51 -7.77 -3.15 4.09
N LYS A 52 -8.49 -2.34 3.31
CA LYS A 52 -8.11 -0.96 3.02
C LYS A 52 -8.03 -0.09 4.28
N LYS A 53 -9.01 -0.20 5.20
CA LYS A 53 -9.00 0.54 6.47
C LYS A 53 -7.87 0.05 7.40
N ARG A 54 -7.67 -1.27 7.53
CA ARG A 54 -6.57 -1.87 8.30
C ARG A 54 -5.22 -1.31 7.86
N TRP A 55 -5.00 -1.34 6.56
CA TRP A 55 -3.74 -0.90 5.98
C TRP A 55 -3.51 0.59 6.19
N ARG A 56 -4.53 1.44 5.97
CA ARG A 56 -4.45 2.89 6.28
C ARG A 56 -4.08 3.14 7.73
N ALA A 57 -4.68 2.40 8.67
CA ALA A 57 -4.36 2.53 10.09
C ALA A 57 -2.91 2.12 10.42
N LEU A 58 -2.37 1.09 9.76
CA LEU A 58 -0.97 0.69 9.89
C LEU A 58 -0.03 1.73 9.25
N GLU A 59 -0.41 2.26 8.10
CA GLU A 59 0.33 3.30 7.39
C GLU A 59 0.40 4.59 8.22
N ASP A 60 -0.72 5.04 8.79
CA ASP A 60 -0.77 6.22 9.67
C ASP A 60 0.16 6.07 10.88
N LYS A 61 0.20 4.87 11.49
CA LYS A 61 1.15 4.55 12.56
C LYS A 61 2.59 4.58 12.09
N GLN A 62 2.87 4.17 10.86
CA GLN A 62 4.21 4.23 10.30
C GLN A 62 4.62 5.67 9.98
N ILE A 63 3.75 6.45 9.32
CA ILE A 63 3.95 7.88 9.04
C ILE A 63 4.22 8.63 10.34
N SER A 64 3.43 8.40 11.38
CA SER A 64 3.61 9.04 12.69
C SER A 64 5.00 8.75 13.29
N ARG A 65 5.45 7.49 13.26
CA ARG A 65 6.79 7.09 13.74
C ARG A 65 7.91 7.74 12.93
N GLU A 66 7.73 7.87 11.63
CA GLU A 66 8.73 8.50 10.76
C GLU A 66 8.80 10.02 10.94
N ILE A 67 7.66 10.70 11.12
CA ILE A 67 7.61 12.13 11.47
C ILE A 67 8.30 12.36 12.82
N GLU A 68 8.07 11.49 13.80
CA GLU A 68 8.74 11.54 15.09
C GLU A 68 10.25 11.37 14.93
N LEU A 69 10.69 10.40 14.13
CA LEU A 69 12.10 10.15 13.84
C LEU A 69 12.77 11.34 13.13
N GLN A 70 12.14 11.89 12.10
CA GLN A 70 12.63 13.08 11.39
C GLN A 70 12.78 14.26 12.35
N SER A 71 11.77 14.49 13.19
CA SER A 71 11.79 15.55 14.21
C SER A 71 12.91 15.33 15.23
N TYR A 72 13.10 14.08 15.67
CA TYR A 72 14.17 13.69 16.59
C TYR A 72 15.55 13.94 16.00
N ILE A 73 15.81 13.50 14.76
CA ILE A 73 17.09 13.69 14.08
C ILE A 73 17.38 15.18 13.86
N ASN A 74 16.41 15.95 13.36
CA ASN A 74 16.55 17.39 13.17
C ASN A 74 16.88 18.10 14.51
N ARG A 75 16.26 17.67 15.61
CA ARG A 75 16.59 18.19 16.94
C ARG A 75 18.02 17.82 17.36
N LEU A 76 18.48 16.60 17.13
CA LEU A 76 19.85 16.19 17.43
C LEU A 76 20.90 16.98 16.63
N ILE A 77 20.64 17.21 15.34
CA ILE A 77 21.54 18.00 14.48
C ILE A 77 21.69 19.43 15.02
N LYS A 78 20.58 20.08 15.39
CA LYS A 78 20.59 21.41 16.00
C LYS A 78 21.33 21.43 17.34
N GLN A 79 21.08 20.43 18.20
CA GLN A 79 21.77 20.31 19.48
C GLN A 79 23.28 20.06 19.32
N ASP A 80 23.69 19.33 18.29
CA ASP A 80 25.10 19.12 17.97
C ASP A 80 25.76 20.42 17.48
N MET A 81 25.07 21.17 16.62
CA MET A 81 25.51 22.51 16.18
C MET A 81 25.73 23.45 17.38
N GLU A 82 24.74 23.57 18.28
CA GLU A 82 24.84 24.39 19.50
C GLU A 82 26.03 23.97 20.39
N LYS A 83 26.29 22.66 20.51
CA LYS A 83 27.44 22.14 21.25
C LYS A 83 28.77 22.49 20.60
N ARG A 84 28.87 22.46 19.27
CA ARG A 84 30.09 22.86 18.54
C ARG A 84 30.35 24.36 18.67
N LEU A 85 29.30 25.18 18.52
CA LEU A 85 29.38 26.63 18.68
C LEU A 85 29.76 27.04 20.11
N SER A 86 29.18 26.39 21.13
CA SER A 86 29.55 26.65 22.53
C SER A 86 30.98 26.23 22.87
N LYS A 87 31.48 25.10 22.34
CA LYS A 87 32.90 24.72 22.49
C LYS A 87 33.84 25.75 21.88
N LEU A 88 33.56 26.19 20.65
CA LEU A 88 34.31 27.28 20.02
C LEU A 88 34.26 28.57 20.84
N SER A 89 33.11 28.88 21.46
CA SER A 89 32.97 30.04 22.35
C SER A 89 33.75 29.92 23.65
N LEU A 90 34.04 28.71 24.12
CA LEU A 90 34.87 28.48 25.32
C LEU A 90 36.37 28.52 24.98
N GLU A 91 36.76 27.97 23.83
CA GLU A 91 38.13 28.03 23.29
C GLU A 91 38.58 29.47 23.00
N GLN A 92 37.62 30.39 22.77
CA GLN A 92 37.87 31.84 22.65
C GLN A 92 38.48 32.50 23.87
N ALA A 93 38.36 31.93 25.07
CA ALA A 93 38.91 32.56 26.28
C ALA A 93 40.45 32.68 26.25
N GLU A 94 41.13 31.99 25.33
CA GLU A 94 42.59 31.84 25.34
C GLU A 94 43.33 32.46 24.12
N ASN A 95 42.66 32.88 23.02
CA ASN A 95 43.36 33.53 21.88
C ASN A 95 42.43 34.25 20.88
N CYS A 96 42.82 35.46 20.41
CA CYS A 96 41.97 36.37 19.62
C CYS A 96 42.41 36.54 18.16
N ASN A 97 41.66 35.93 17.23
CA ASN A 97 41.50 36.36 15.83
C ASN A 97 39.99 36.33 15.49
N GLU A 98 39.32 37.49 15.53
CA GLU A 98 37.84 37.59 15.39
C GLU A 98 37.31 37.13 14.02
N LEU A 99 38.14 37.26 12.98
CA LEU A 99 37.77 37.00 11.59
C LEU A 99 37.72 35.50 11.27
N GLU A 100 38.78 34.76 11.62
CA GLU A 100 38.84 33.28 11.51
C GLU A 100 37.73 32.60 12.32
N LEU A 101 37.28 33.24 13.39
CA LEU A 101 36.25 32.72 14.25
C LEU A 101 34.86 32.82 13.64
N LYS A 102 34.54 33.97 13.02
CA LYS A 102 33.28 34.13 12.27
C LYS A 102 33.20 33.14 11.11
N GLU A 103 34.31 32.89 10.43
CA GLU A 103 34.39 31.89 9.37
C GLU A 103 34.09 30.48 9.89
N LYS A 104 34.68 30.07 11.02
CA LYS A 104 34.39 28.76 11.64
C LYS A 104 32.95 28.62 12.13
N GLN A 105 32.36 29.69 12.68
CA GLN A 105 30.95 29.69 13.08
C GLN A 105 30.03 29.50 11.88
N GLN A 106 30.27 30.26 10.81
CA GLN A 106 29.53 30.13 9.56
C GLN A 106 29.68 28.73 8.94
N GLU A 107 30.89 28.15 8.99
CA GLU A 107 31.12 26.80 8.49
C GLU A 107 30.28 25.76 9.25
N ILE A 108 30.17 25.87 10.57
CA ILE A 108 29.35 24.97 11.40
C ILE A 108 27.85 25.14 11.12
N GLU A 109 27.39 26.38 11.03
CA GLU A 109 25.99 26.67 10.69
C GLU A 109 25.65 26.14 9.30
N GLN A 110 26.53 26.35 8.32
CA GLN A 110 26.36 25.84 6.96
C GLN A 110 26.32 24.31 6.93
N GLN A 111 27.23 23.63 7.64
CA GLN A 111 27.21 22.16 7.75
C GLN A 111 25.91 21.65 8.39
N CYS A 112 25.41 22.32 9.43
CA CYS A 112 24.15 21.99 10.07
C CYS A 112 22.98 22.11 9.08
N ASP A 113 22.90 23.23 8.37
CA ASP A 113 21.87 23.47 7.36
C ASP A 113 21.89 22.43 6.25
N ASP A 114 23.08 22.03 5.80
CA ASP A 114 23.24 21.03 4.75
C ASP A 114 22.82 19.63 5.23
N TYR A 115 23.16 19.24 6.47
CA TYR A 115 22.65 18.00 7.06
C TYR A 115 21.13 18.00 7.25
N VAL A 116 20.55 19.11 7.72
CA VAL A 116 19.09 19.23 7.87
C VAL A 116 18.40 19.13 6.50
N LYS A 117 18.94 19.78 5.48
CA LYS A 117 18.42 19.66 4.10
C LYS A 117 18.49 18.22 3.60
N GLU A 118 19.63 17.55 3.78
CA GLU A 118 19.82 16.18 3.32
C GLU A 118 18.85 15.21 4.01
N VAL A 119 18.71 15.30 5.33
CA VAL A 119 17.75 14.49 6.10
C VAL A 119 16.32 14.74 5.61
N ASN A 120 15.91 16.00 5.49
CA ASN A 120 14.56 16.33 5.02
C ASN A 120 14.32 15.84 3.59
N ASN A 121 15.33 15.89 2.71
CA ASN A 121 15.24 15.36 1.36
C ASN A 121 15.11 13.82 1.34
N LEU A 122 15.80 13.11 2.24
CA LEU A 122 15.65 11.66 2.38
C LEU A 122 14.23 11.27 2.80
N PHE A 123 13.65 11.95 3.79
CA PHE A 123 12.26 11.72 4.21
C PHE A 123 11.23 12.12 3.14
N ALA A 124 11.48 13.21 2.39
CA ALA A 124 10.60 13.64 1.30
C ALA A 124 10.50 12.59 0.17
N LYS A 125 11.60 11.90 -0.16
CA LYS A 125 11.59 10.79 -1.15
C LYS A 125 10.76 9.59 -0.69
N VAL A 126 10.71 9.34 0.62
CA VAL A 126 9.88 8.26 1.18
C VAL A 126 8.40 8.63 1.07
N ASP A 127 8.04 9.89 1.32
CA ASP A 127 6.67 10.38 1.16
C ASP A 127 6.16 10.32 -0.28
N GLU A 128 7.02 10.58 -1.27
CA GLU A 128 6.63 10.51 -2.69
C GLU A 128 6.18 9.09 -3.08
N LYS A 129 6.92 8.06 -2.66
CA LYS A 129 6.57 6.64 -2.88
C LYS A 129 5.28 6.20 -2.18
N ARG A 130 4.75 6.98 -1.22
CA ARG A 130 3.46 6.68 -0.58
C ARG A 130 2.26 7.10 -1.42
N ARG A 131 2.42 8.12 -2.27
CA ARG A 131 1.30 8.72 -3.00
C ARG A 131 0.82 7.87 -4.18
N GLU A 132 1.68 7.00 -4.74
CA GLU A 132 1.38 6.18 -5.93
C GLU A 132 0.87 4.77 -5.61
N ARG A 133 0.18 4.58 -4.48
CA ARG A 133 -0.31 3.27 -4.04
C ARG A 133 -1.71 2.97 -4.56
N ASP A 134 -1.83 2.89 -5.88
CA ASP A 134 -3.02 2.37 -6.56
C ASP A 134 -2.62 1.21 -7.47
N VAL A 135 -3.45 0.18 -7.52
CA VAL A 135 -3.20 -0.96 -8.40
C VAL A 135 -3.71 -0.60 -9.78
N PRO A 136 -2.86 -0.59 -10.82
CA PRO A 136 -3.32 -0.27 -12.15
C PRO A 136 -4.41 -1.23 -12.63
N ASP A 137 -5.52 -0.69 -13.16
CA ASP A 137 -6.71 -1.44 -13.62
C ASP A 137 -6.42 -2.55 -14.65
N TYR A 138 -5.28 -2.47 -15.35
CA TYR A 138 -4.86 -3.48 -16.31
C TYR A 138 -4.26 -4.74 -15.66
N LEU A 139 -3.88 -4.66 -14.38
CA LEU A 139 -3.49 -5.81 -13.57
C LEU A 139 -4.69 -6.50 -12.91
N CYS A 140 -5.87 -5.88 -13.00
CA CYS A 140 -7.10 -6.36 -12.39
C CYS A 140 -8.00 -7.08 -13.40
N GLY A 141 -8.65 -8.16 -12.94
CA GLY A 141 -9.62 -8.91 -13.73
C GLY A 141 -10.88 -8.08 -14.03
N LYS A 142 -11.47 -8.26 -15.22
CA LYS A 142 -12.65 -7.49 -15.65
C LYS A 142 -13.98 -7.92 -15.04
N ILE A 143 -13.98 -8.97 -14.20
CA ILE A 143 -15.16 -9.48 -13.50
C ILE A 143 -15.05 -9.16 -12.00
N SER A 144 -14.02 -9.66 -11.34
CA SER A 144 -13.79 -9.45 -9.89
C SER A 144 -13.27 -8.06 -9.53
N PHE A 145 -12.59 -7.39 -10.46
CA PHE A 145 -11.80 -6.18 -10.21
C PHE A 145 -10.70 -6.40 -9.15
N GLU A 146 -10.28 -7.65 -8.97
CA GLU A 146 -9.14 -8.05 -8.12
C GLU A 146 -7.89 -8.24 -8.98
N ILE A 147 -6.72 -8.17 -8.35
CA ILE A 147 -5.43 -8.49 -9.00
C ILE A 147 -5.48 -9.90 -9.57
N LEU A 148 -5.02 -10.06 -10.81
CA LEU A 148 -4.97 -11.35 -11.49
C LEU A 148 -3.97 -12.30 -10.83
N THR A 149 -4.42 -13.47 -10.40
CA THR A 149 -3.57 -14.54 -9.84
C THR A 149 -3.30 -15.66 -10.85
N ASP A 150 -4.31 -16.03 -11.63
CA ASP A 150 -4.18 -16.98 -12.74
C ASP A 150 -4.79 -16.38 -14.02
N PRO A 151 -4.10 -15.41 -14.65
CA PRO A 151 -4.64 -14.71 -15.81
C PRO A 151 -4.79 -15.62 -17.02
N VAL A 152 -5.97 -15.57 -17.65
CA VAL A 152 -6.29 -16.22 -18.93
C VAL A 152 -6.76 -15.18 -19.93
N ILE A 153 -6.38 -15.34 -21.20
CA ILE A 153 -6.76 -14.46 -22.30
C ILE A 153 -7.77 -15.14 -23.22
N THR A 154 -8.80 -14.41 -23.63
CA THR A 154 -9.80 -14.86 -24.60
C THR A 154 -9.32 -14.56 -26.04
N PRO A 155 -9.91 -15.19 -27.09
CA PRO A 155 -9.62 -14.84 -28.48
C PRO A 155 -9.91 -13.37 -28.82
N SER A 156 -10.80 -12.73 -28.05
CA SER A 156 -11.07 -11.29 -28.13
C SER A 156 -9.93 -10.41 -27.59
N GLY A 157 -8.86 -11.02 -27.05
CA GLY A 157 -7.69 -10.33 -26.51
C GLY A 157 -7.88 -9.80 -25.09
N ILE A 158 -8.94 -10.19 -24.38
CA ILE A 158 -9.23 -9.70 -23.03
C ILE A 158 -8.74 -10.70 -22.00
N THR A 159 -8.05 -10.20 -20.99
CA THR A 159 -7.55 -11.01 -19.87
C THR A 159 -8.51 -10.98 -18.69
N TYR A 160 -8.76 -12.17 -18.13
CA TYR A 160 -9.59 -12.40 -16.96
C TYR A 160 -8.85 -13.27 -15.96
N GLU A 161 -9.34 -13.28 -14.74
CA GLU A 161 -8.98 -14.30 -13.76
C GLU A 161 -9.70 -15.62 -14.12
N ARG A 162 -8.99 -16.74 -14.14
CA ARG A 162 -9.51 -18.03 -14.63
C ARG A 162 -10.80 -18.43 -13.92
N LYS A 163 -10.80 -18.41 -12.59
CA LYS A 163 -11.98 -18.81 -11.78
C LYS A 163 -13.23 -18.03 -12.17
N ASP A 164 -13.08 -16.73 -12.43
CA ASP A 164 -14.21 -15.82 -12.65
C ASP A 164 -14.79 -16.00 -14.06
N ILE A 165 -13.94 -16.15 -15.08
CA ILE A 165 -14.42 -16.37 -16.45
C ILE A 165 -15.01 -17.77 -16.62
N GLU A 166 -14.45 -18.79 -15.96
CA GLU A 166 -15.03 -20.14 -15.97
C GLU A 166 -16.40 -20.17 -15.29
N GLU A 167 -16.56 -19.46 -14.16
CA GLU A 167 -17.85 -19.33 -13.49
C GLU A 167 -18.88 -18.59 -14.36
N HIS A 168 -18.45 -17.52 -15.06
CA HIS A 168 -19.30 -16.81 -16.02
C HIS A 168 -19.81 -17.73 -17.14
N LEU A 169 -18.91 -18.49 -17.76
CA LEU A 169 -19.26 -19.41 -18.85
C LEU A 169 -20.21 -20.52 -18.41
N GLN A 170 -20.13 -20.95 -17.14
CA GLN A 170 -21.00 -21.98 -16.58
C GLN A 170 -22.37 -21.45 -16.13
N ARG A 171 -22.43 -20.23 -15.57
CA ARG A 171 -23.65 -19.71 -14.92
C ARG A 171 -24.42 -18.69 -15.74
N VAL A 172 -23.72 -17.92 -16.57
CA VAL A 172 -24.30 -16.76 -17.28
C VAL A 172 -24.50 -17.10 -18.75
N GLY A 173 -23.47 -17.62 -19.42
CA GLY A 173 -23.58 -18.08 -20.80
C GLY A 173 -22.24 -18.14 -21.55
N HIS A 174 -22.25 -18.77 -22.72
CA HIS A 174 -21.08 -19.00 -23.57
C HIS A 174 -20.72 -17.79 -24.43
N PHE A 175 -20.42 -16.67 -23.79
CA PHE A 175 -19.98 -15.44 -24.46
C PHE A 175 -18.94 -14.69 -23.61
N ASP A 176 -18.12 -13.89 -24.27
CA ASP A 176 -17.14 -13.03 -23.62
C ASP A 176 -17.85 -11.89 -22.87
N PRO A 177 -17.61 -11.69 -21.55
CA PRO A 177 -18.35 -10.72 -20.73
C PRO A 177 -18.34 -9.29 -21.26
N VAL A 178 -17.24 -8.89 -21.94
CA VAL A 178 -17.01 -7.52 -22.39
C VAL A 178 -17.44 -7.37 -23.85
N THR A 179 -16.96 -8.23 -24.74
CA THR A 179 -17.21 -8.13 -26.19
C THR A 179 -18.48 -8.81 -26.66
N ARG A 180 -19.07 -9.68 -25.82
CA ARG A 180 -20.28 -10.48 -26.12
C ARG A 180 -20.14 -11.43 -27.31
N VAL A 181 -18.91 -11.67 -27.78
CA VAL A 181 -18.60 -12.68 -28.80
C VAL A 181 -18.76 -14.07 -28.19
N GLU A 182 -19.19 -15.07 -28.97
CA GLU A 182 -19.26 -16.46 -28.51
C GLU A 182 -17.91 -16.93 -27.95
N LEU A 183 -17.94 -17.51 -26.76
CA LEU A 183 -16.75 -17.93 -26.03
C LEU A 183 -17.01 -19.27 -25.36
N THR A 184 -16.09 -20.21 -25.50
CA THR A 184 -16.09 -21.50 -24.80
C THR A 184 -14.87 -21.63 -23.90
N GLN A 185 -14.96 -22.49 -22.88
CA GLN A 185 -13.86 -22.67 -21.90
C GLN A 185 -12.57 -23.16 -22.56
N GLU A 186 -12.67 -23.96 -23.62
CA GLU A 186 -11.54 -24.50 -24.38
C GLU A 186 -10.73 -23.41 -25.11
N GLN A 187 -11.33 -22.24 -25.33
CA GLN A 187 -10.68 -21.10 -25.99
C GLN A 187 -9.87 -20.23 -25.01
N LEU A 188 -9.91 -20.52 -23.71
CA LEU A 188 -9.16 -19.78 -22.69
C LEU A 188 -7.68 -20.20 -22.72
N ILE A 189 -6.80 -19.25 -23.02
CA ILE A 189 -5.36 -19.49 -23.09
C ILE A 189 -4.70 -18.89 -21.84
N PRO A 190 -3.85 -19.62 -21.09
CA PRO A 190 -3.08 -19.04 -19.99
C PRO A 190 -2.21 -17.87 -20.46
N ASN A 191 -2.29 -16.73 -19.79
CA ASN A 191 -1.53 -15.53 -20.13
C ASN A 191 -0.29 -15.40 -19.22
N TYR A 192 0.75 -16.18 -19.53
CA TYR A 192 1.99 -16.20 -18.73
C TYR A 192 2.70 -14.85 -18.68
N ALA A 193 2.63 -14.04 -19.76
CA ALA A 193 3.24 -12.71 -19.77
C ALA A 193 2.58 -11.79 -18.75
N MET A 194 1.24 -11.76 -18.69
CA MET A 194 0.54 -11.00 -17.66
C MET A 194 0.82 -11.54 -16.25
N LYS A 195 0.97 -12.86 -16.11
CA LYS A 195 1.32 -13.47 -14.83
C LYS A 195 2.67 -12.95 -14.32
N GLU A 196 3.70 -12.96 -15.15
CA GLU A 196 5.02 -12.40 -14.78
C GLU A 196 4.95 -10.91 -14.43
N VAL A 197 4.20 -10.11 -15.20
CA VAL A 197 4.01 -8.68 -14.93
C VAL A 197 3.35 -8.46 -13.57
N VAL A 198 2.30 -9.22 -13.25
CA VAL A 198 1.59 -9.11 -11.97
C VAL A 198 2.48 -9.58 -10.82
N GLU A 199 3.20 -10.69 -10.97
CA GLU A 199 4.13 -11.20 -9.96
C GLU A 199 5.26 -10.19 -9.67
N SER A 200 5.83 -9.57 -10.72
CA SER A 200 6.83 -8.50 -10.57
C SER A 200 6.24 -7.28 -9.86
N PHE A 201 5.02 -6.87 -10.21
CA PHE A 201 4.35 -5.75 -9.55
C PHE A 201 4.14 -6.03 -8.06
N ILE A 202 3.64 -7.21 -7.71
CA ILE A 202 3.43 -7.63 -6.31
C ILE A 202 4.75 -7.67 -5.54
N ALA A 203 5.83 -8.18 -6.14
CA ALA A 203 7.14 -8.25 -5.49
C ALA A 203 7.72 -6.86 -5.16
N GLU A 204 7.47 -5.87 -6.02
CA GLU A 204 7.86 -4.47 -5.78
C GLU A 204 6.88 -3.73 -4.86
N ASN A 205 5.64 -4.22 -4.79
CA ASN A 205 4.52 -3.59 -4.10
C ASN A 205 3.79 -4.60 -3.20
N GLU A 206 4.46 -5.12 -2.17
CA GLU A 206 3.83 -6.11 -1.25
C GLU A 206 2.49 -5.64 -0.68
N TRP A 207 2.30 -4.32 -0.55
CA TRP A 207 1.03 -3.71 -0.12
C TRP A 207 -0.16 -4.03 -1.04
N SER A 208 0.08 -4.41 -2.30
CA SER A 208 -0.98 -4.72 -3.27
C SER A 208 -1.67 -6.06 -3.00
N LEU A 209 -1.07 -6.95 -2.19
CA LEU A 209 -1.71 -8.22 -1.79
C LEU A 209 -2.99 -8.01 -0.96
N ASP A 210 -3.13 -6.83 -0.36
CA ASP A 210 -4.29 -6.45 0.45
C ASP A 210 -5.35 -5.64 -0.35
N TYR A 211 -5.18 -5.47 -1.67
CA TYR A 211 -6.12 -4.77 -2.57
C TYR A 211 -7.39 -5.60 -2.84
#